data_AF-A0A6P4AWH6-F1
#
_entry.id   AF-A0A6P4AWH6-F1
#
_cell.length_a   1.000
_cell.length_b   1.000
_cell.length_c   1.000
_cell.angle_alpha   90.00
_cell.angle_beta   90.00
_cell.angle_gamma   90.00
#
_symmetry.space_group_name_H-M   'P 1'
#
loop_
_entity.id
_entity.type
_entity.pdbx_description
1 polymer ?
#
loop_
_entity_poly.entity_id
_entity_poly.type
_entity_poly.pdbx_seq_one_letter_code
_entity_poly.pdbx_strand_id
1 'polypeptide(L)'
;METGGSKKKKKWFLPLVLSLLLSTLLVFVSVFTSSSSYSSQLYKTQVKNEVPVFVESKLRASAPSSDPVPRLAYLISGSMGDGESLKRTLKALYHPRNQYAVHLDLEASAEERLDLANFVRDQPVFAKMGNVRMVVRANLVTYRGPTMVTNTLHAAAILLKEGGDWDWFINLSASDYPLVTQDDLLHTLSTIPRSLNFIEHTSDIGWKEYQRAKPVIIDPGLYSLQKSDVFWVSEKRSVPTAYKLFTGSAWMILSRPFIDFCLWGWDNLPRVVLMYYAKQQ
;
A
#
# COMPACT_ATOMS: atom_id res chain seq x y z
N MET A 1 68.90 39.19 -35.09
CA MET A 1 69.83 38.07 -34.86
C MET A 1 69.45 37.42 -33.55
N GLU A 2 69.40 36.10 -33.54
CA GLU A 2 68.61 35.24 -32.65
C GLU A 2 68.91 35.29 -31.14
N THR A 3 67.81 35.13 -30.39
CA THR A 3 67.58 34.29 -29.19
C THR A 3 68.47 34.40 -27.96
N GLY A 4 67.83 34.60 -26.80
CA GLY A 4 68.46 34.28 -25.50
C GLY A 4 67.68 34.75 -24.28
N GLY A 5 66.45 34.25 -24.06
CA GLY A 5 65.58 34.70 -22.97
C GLY A 5 65.28 33.64 -21.90
N SER A 6 66.06 33.66 -20.82
CA SER A 6 65.66 33.36 -19.42
C SER A 6 65.40 31.91 -18.96
N LYS A 7 66.38 31.34 -18.24
CA LYS A 7 66.19 30.22 -17.30
C LYS A 7 65.83 30.75 -15.90
N LYS A 8 64.54 30.80 -15.55
CA LYS A 8 64.05 30.80 -14.16
C LYS A 8 63.09 29.64 -13.96
N LYS A 9 63.60 28.46 -13.57
CA LYS A 9 62.77 27.37 -13.04
C LYS A 9 63.55 26.64 -11.95
N LYS A 10 62.82 26.09 -10.97
CA LYS A 10 63.23 25.11 -9.94
C LYS A 10 63.43 25.61 -8.49
N LYS A 11 62.50 26.40 -7.93
CA LYS A 11 62.30 26.41 -6.46
C LYS A 11 61.03 25.68 -6.00
N TRP A 12 60.01 25.61 -6.86
CA TRP A 12 58.74 24.91 -6.58
C TRP A 12 58.71 23.46 -7.06
N PHE A 13 59.73 23.01 -7.78
CA PHE A 13 59.77 21.65 -8.33
C PHE A 13 60.02 20.60 -7.25
N LEU A 14 60.89 20.89 -6.29
CA LEU A 14 61.21 19.99 -5.17
C LEU A 14 59.99 19.70 -4.26
N PRO A 15 59.22 20.68 -3.76
CA PRO A 15 58.06 20.39 -2.92
C PRO A 15 56.94 19.66 -3.69
N LEU A 16 56.82 19.90 -5.00
CA LEU A 16 55.81 19.26 -5.85
C LEU A 16 56.16 17.81 -6.15
N VAL A 17 57.45 17.50 -6.36
CA VAL A 17 57.93 16.12 -6.48
C VAL A 17 57.79 15.38 -5.15
N LEU A 18 58.08 16.04 -4.02
CA LEU A 18 57.94 15.43 -2.71
C LEU A 18 56.47 15.12 -2.36
N SER A 19 55.54 16.01 -2.70
CA SER A 19 54.11 15.77 -2.48
C SER A 19 53.56 14.65 -3.39
N LEU A 20 54.06 14.55 -4.62
CA LEU A 20 53.70 13.49 -5.55
C LEU A 20 54.26 12.12 -5.12
N LEU A 21 55.46 12.09 -4.55
CA LEU A 21 56.04 10.87 -3.97
C LEU A 21 55.30 10.43 -2.72
N LEU A 22 54.87 11.38 -1.88
CA LEU A 22 54.09 11.08 -0.69
C LEU A 22 52.68 10.58 -1.04
N SER A 23 52.02 11.16 -2.04
CA SER A 23 50.70 10.72 -2.48
C SER A 23 50.75 9.34 -3.15
N THR A 24 51.77 9.07 -3.97
CA THR A 24 51.95 7.74 -4.57
C THR A 24 52.29 6.69 -3.52
N LEU A 25 53.11 7.02 -2.51
CA LEU A 25 53.38 6.14 -1.38
C LEU A 25 52.11 5.83 -0.58
N LEU A 26 51.26 6.82 -0.30
CA LEU A 26 49.99 6.62 0.41
C LEU A 26 49.00 5.75 -0.37
N VAL A 27 48.92 5.91 -1.69
CA VAL A 27 48.11 5.03 -2.56
C VAL A 27 48.69 3.62 -2.61
N PHE A 28 50.02 3.48 -2.64
CA PHE A 28 50.66 2.16 -2.64
C PHE A 28 50.43 1.45 -1.30
N VAL A 29 50.55 2.16 -0.18
CA VAL A 29 50.27 1.62 1.15
C VAL A 29 48.79 1.25 1.28
N SER A 30 47.84 2.05 0.79
CA SER A 30 46.41 1.72 0.85
C SER A 30 46.05 0.50 0.01
N VAL A 31 46.63 0.37 -1.19
CA VAL A 31 46.43 -0.81 -2.03
C VAL A 31 47.07 -2.05 -1.39
N PHE A 32 48.30 -1.97 -0.87
CA PHE A 32 48.99 -3.12 -0.30
C PHE A 32 48.50 -3.53 1.10
N THR A 33 48.04 -2.60 1.93
CA THR A 33 47.35 -2.91 3.20
C THR A 33 45.93 -3.45 2.99
N SER A 34 45.28 -3.10 1.88
CA SER A 34 44.01 -3.72 1.48
C SER A 34 44.20 -5.10 0.82
N SER A 35 45.45 -5.47 0.47
CA SER A 35 45.74 -6.70 -0.27
C SER A 35 46.18 -7.89 0.60
N SER A 36 46.36 -7.72 1.92
CA SER A 36 46.80 -8.79 2.83
C SER A 36 45.69 -9.37 3.73
N SER A 37 44.42 -9.23 3.35
CA SER A 37 43.31 -10.00 3.96
C SER A 37 42.20 -10.41 2.99
N TYR A 38 42.52 -10.56 1.69
CA TYR A 38 41.70 -11.35 0.78
C TYR A 38 42.40 -12.67 0.49
N SER A 39 42.56 -13.47 1.55
CA SER A 39 42.60 -14.91 1.33
C SER A 39 41.24 -15.26 0.75
N SER A 40 41.20 -15.60 -0.54
CA SER A 40 40.09 -16.28 -1.16
C SER A 40 39.97 -17.66 -0.53
N GLN A 41 39.49 -17.69 0.71
CA GLN A 41 38.58 -18.75 1.08
C GLN A 41 37.46 -18.64 0.06
N LEU A 42 37.54 -19.51 -0.94
CA LEU A 42 36.37 -20.13 -1.52
C LEU A 42 35.58 -20.67 -0.33
N TYR A 43 34.80 -19.78 0.29
CA TYR A 43 33.52 -20.16 0.81
C TYR A 43 32.86 -20.81 -0.41
N LYS A 44 32.96 -22.13 -0.49
CA LYS A 44 31.75 -22.90 -0.67
C LYS A 44 30.83 -22.43 0.46
N THR A 45 30.21 -21.27 0.28
CA THR A 45 28.82 -21.11 0.65
C THR A 45 28.20 -22.28 -0.08
N GLN A 46 28.05 -23.37 0.66
CA GLN A 46 26.90 -24.21 0.49
C GLN A 46 25.77 -23.19 0.66
N VAL A 47 25.40 -22.55 -0.46
CA VAL A 47 24.06 -22.04 -0.64
C VAL A 47 23.29 -23.30 -0.35
N LYS A 48 22.84 -23.45 0.90
CA LYS A 48 21.63 -24.20 1.13
C LYS A 48 20.74 -23.58 0.08
N ASN A 49 20.34 -24.40 -0.89
CA ASN A 49 19.12 -24.14 -1.62
C ASN A 49 18.06 -24.11 -0.52
N GLU A 50 17.99 -22.98 0.20
CA GLU A 50 16.81 -22.59 0.91
C GLU A 50 15.83 -22.47 -0.23
N VAL A 51 15.09 -23.57 -0.42
CA VAL A 51 13.87 -23.56 -1.20
C VAL A 51 13.20 -22.26 -0.80
N PRO A 52 12.95 -21.32 -1.75
CA PRO A 52 12.31 -20.07 -1.40
C PRO A 52 11.11 -20.46 -0.56
N VAL A 53 11.07 -19.98 0.68
CA VAL A 53 9.97 -20.28 1.60
C VAL A 53 8.78 -19.54 1.04
N PHE A 54 8.13 -20.15 0.06
CA PHE A 54 6.87 -19.71 -0.52
C PHE A 54 5.86 -19.88 0.62
N VAL A 55 5.55 -18.77 1.29
CA VAL A 55 4.56 -18.67 2.36
C VAL A 55 3.20 -19.17 1.85
N GLU A 56 2.99 -19.14 0.53
CA GLU A 56 1.87 -19.67 -0.22
C GLU A 56 1.54 -21.12 0.18
N SER A 57 2.55 -21.96 0.47
CA SER A 57 2.34 -23.35 0.92
C SER A 57 1.76 -23.47 2.34
N LYS A 58 1.89 -22.42 3.16
CA LYS A 58 1.36 -22.33 4.53
C LYS A 58 0.07 -21.51 4.62
N LEU A 59 -0.25 -20.72 3.59
CA LEU A 59 -1.44 -19.90 3.55
C LEU A 59 -2.61 -20.76 3.06
N ARG A 60 -3.43 -21.24 3.97
CA ARG A 60 -4.74 -21.81 3.62
C ARG A 60 -5.77 -20.69 3.70
N ALA A 61 -6.70 -20.65 2.74
CA ALA A 61 -7.88 -19.80 2.84
C ALA A 61 -8.56 -20.05 4.19
N SER A 62 -8.81 -18.99 4.96
CA SER A 62 -9.53 -19.10 6.22
C SER A 62 -10.88 -19.74 5.97
N ALA A 63 -11.19 -20.83 6.66
CA ALA A 63 -12.52 -21.43 6.57
C ALA A 63 -13.55 -20.41 7.10
N PRO A 64 -14.75 -20.34 6.51
CA PRO A 64 -15.80 -19.49 7.04
C PRO A 64 -16.11 -19.85 8.50
N SER A 65 -16.43 -18.84 9.32
CA SER A 65 -16.85 -19.06 10.70
C SER A 65 -18.07 -20.00 10.77
N SER A 66 -18.17 -20.79 11.83
CA SER A 66 -19.36 -21.60 12.15
C SER A 66 -20.38 -20.88 13.04
N ASP A 67 -20.06 -19.67 13.52
CA ASP A 67 -20.98 -18.81 14.30
C ASP A 67 -22.27 -18.59 13.49
N PRO A 68 -23.49 -18.68 14.04
CA PRO A 68 -24.70 -18.44 13.26
C PRO A 68 -24.84 -16.99 12.79
N VAL A 69 -24.33 -16.01 13.55
CA VAL A 69 -24.48 -14.58 13.22
C VAL A 69 -23.17 -14.03 12.65
N PRO A 70 -23.18 -13.48 11.43
CA PRO A 70 -21.95 -12.99 10.82
C PRO A 70 -21.35 -11.80 11.57
N ARG A 71 -20.07 -11.54 11.28
CA ARG A 71 -19.35 -10.35 11.77
C ARG A 71 -18.84 -9.56 10.59
N LEU A 72 -19.09 -8.26 10.59
CA LEU A 72 -18.72 -7.37 9.49
C LEU A 72 -17.47 -6.58 9.87
N ALA A 73 -16.61 -6.34 8.89
CA ALA A 73 -15.45 -5.48 9.00
C ALA A 73 -15.63 -4.29 8.06
N TYR A 74 -15.68 -3.08 8.62
CA TYR A 74 -15.91 -1.85 7.89
C TYR A 74 -14.61 -1.08 7.71
N LEU A 75 -14.34 -0.62 6.50
CA LEU A 75 -13.49 0.54 6.24
C LEU A 75 -14.40 1.76 6.07
N ILE A 76 -14.17 2.82 6.83
CA ILE A 76 -14.82 4.12 6.62
C ILE A 76 -13.71 5.15 6.36
N SER A 77 -13.64 5.66 5.14
CA SER A 77 -12.59 6.57 4.68
C SER A 77 -13.13 7.98 4.38
N GLY A 78 -12.36 9.00 4.74
CA GLY A 78 -12.66 10.40 4.42
C GLY A 78 -11.43 11.19 3.98
N SER A 79 -11.68 12.40 3.51
CA SER A 79 -10.68 13.40 3.12
C SER A 79 -10.79 14.65 4.00
N MET A 80 -10.04 15.70 3.69
CA MET A 80 -10.17 17.02 4.32
C MET A 80 -11.64 17.45 4.53
N GLY A 81 -12.00 17.79 5.77
CA GLY A 81 -13.33 18.26 6.15
C GLY A 81 -14.35 17.16 6.46
N ASP A 82 -14.01 15.89 6.27
CA ASP A 82 -14.90 14.75 6.52
C ASP A 82 -14.90 14.26 7.98
N GLY A 83 -14.10 14.85 8.88
CA GLY A 83 -13.96 14.38 10.27
C GLY A 83 -15.28 14.16 11.00
N GLU A 84 -16.19 15.14 10.98
CA GLU A 84 -17.51 15.01 11.61
C GLU A 84 -18.43 14.00 10.89
N SER A 85 -18.37 13.97 9.56
CA SER A 85 -19.11 13.00 8.75
C SER A 85 -18.69 11.56 9.08
N LEU A 86 -17.40 11.31 9.24
CA LEU A 86 -16.86 10.03 9.68
C LEU A 86 -17.37 9.64 11.07
N LYS A 87 -17.31 10.56 12.05
CA LYS A 87 -17.83 10.31 13.40
C LYS A 87 -19.32 9.95 13.37
N ARG A 88 -20.11 10.68 12.58
CA ARG A 88 -21.54 10.46 12.40
C ARG A 88 -21.82 9.08 11.78
N THR A 89 -21.17 8.76 10.67
CA THR A 89 -21.36 7.49 9.96
C THR A 89 -20.89 6.30 10.81
N LEU A 90 -19.75 6.41 11.50
CA LEU A 90 -19.28 5.38 12.42
C LEU A 90 -20.29 5.11 13.54
N LYS A 91 -20.86 6.15 14.16
CA LYS A 91 -21.89 5.99 15.21
C LYS A 91 -23.13 5.27 14.67
N ALA A 92 -23.57 5.60 13.46
CA ALA A 92 -24.74 4.97 12.84
C ALA A 92 -24.52 3.50 12.49
N LEU A 93 -23.29 3.12 12.13
CA LEU A 93 -22.93 1.75 11.77
C LEU A 93 -22.48 0.90 12.97
N TYR A 94 -22.28 1.51 14.15
CA TYR A 94 -21.62 0.83 15.25
C TYR A 94 -22.46 -0.34 15.79
N HIS A 95 -21.83 -1.50 15.87
CA HIS A 95 -22.36 -2.70 16.48
C HIS A 95 -21.21 -3.45 17.19
N PRO A 96 -21.40 -3.95 18.43
CA PRO A 96 -20.34 -4.55 19.24
C PRO A 96 -19.69 -5.80 18.62
N ARG A 97 -20.37 -6.49 17.70
CA ARG A 97 -19.83 -7.69 17.02
C ARG A 97 -18.91 -7.37 15.84
N ASN A 98 -19.02 -6.17 15.28
CA ASN A 98 -18.34 -5.80 14.04
C ASN A 98 -16.98 -5.16 14.33
N GLN A 99 -16.15 -5.06 13.30
CA GLN A 99 -14.82 -4.46 13.34
C GLN A 99 -14.80 -3.22 12.46
N TYR A 100 -14.06 -2.19 12.87
CA TYR A 100 -14.03 -0.91 12.16
C TYR A 100 -12.58 -0.43 12.01
N ALA A 101 -12.22 -0.07 10.79
CA ALA A 101 -11.04 0.71 10.44
C ALA A 101 -11.51 2.08 9.92
N VAL A 102 -11.09 3.14 10.60
CA VAL A 102 -11.43 4.51 10.25
C VAL A 102 -10.19 5.18 9.71
N HIS A 103 -10.27 5.76 8.52
CA HIS A 103 -9.15 6.41 7.85
C HIS A 103 -9.55 7.82 7.41
N LEU A 104 -8.67 8.77 7.69
CA LEU A 104 -8.76 10.14 7.21
C LEU A 104 -7.44 10.44 6.51
N ASP A 105 -7.51 10.84 5.24
CA ASP A 105 -6.34 10.95 4.36
C ASP A 105 -5.39 12.10 4.74
N LEU A 106 -4.23 12.18 4.08
CA LEU A 106 -3.23 13.21 4.35
C LEU A 106 -3.61 14.62 3.85
N GLU A 107 -4.70 14.77 3.11
CA GLU A 107 -5.21 16.10 2.77
C GLU A 107 -5.81 16.78 4.00
N ALA A 108 -6.39 16.00 4.90
CA ALA A 108 -6.88 16.49 6.18
C ALA A 108 -5.73 16.97 7.09
N SER A 109 -5.98 18.05 7.82
CA SER A 109 -5.00 18.63 8.73
C SER A 109 -4.59 17.64 9.83
N ALA A 110 -3.41 17.83 10.40
CA ALA A 110 -2.98 17.02 11.54
C ALA A 110 -3.94 17.16 12.74
N GLU A 111 -4.54 18.34 12.91
CA GLU A 111 -5.53 18.64 13.95
C GLU A 111 -6.82 17.84 13.74
N GLU A 112 -7.35 17.81 12.52
CA GLU A 112 -8.57 17.05 12.18
C GLU A 112 -8.35 15.54 12.38
N ARG A 113 -7.19 15.02 11.95
CA ARG A 113 -6.84 13.61 12.16
C ARG A 113 -6.64 13.28 13.64
N LEU A 114 -6.04 14.17 14.42
CA LEU A 114 -5.84 13.99 15.85
C LEU A 114 -7.16 14.05 16.63
N ASP A 115 -8.06 14.94 16.24
CA ASP A 115 -9.41 15.02 16.80
C ASP A 115 -10.21 13.73 16.55
N LEU A 116 -10.17 13.19 15.32
CA LEU A 116 -10.78 11.89 15.03
C LEU A 116 -10.16 10.74 15.84
N ALA A 117 -8.83 10.73 15.99
CA ALA A 117 -8.13 9.73 16.79
C ALA A 117 -8.51 9.81 18.28
N ASN A 118 -8.60 11.03 18.83
CA ASN A 118 -9.06 11.27 20.20
C ASN A 118 -10.50 10.81 20.37
N PHE A 119 -11.40 11.14 19.43
CA PHE A 119 -12.78 10.67 19.47
C PHE A 119 -12.87 9.14 19.53
N VAL A 120 -12.08 8.42 18.72
CA VAL A 120 -12.07 6.95 18.73
C VAL A 120 -11.55 6.40 20.07
N ARG A 121 -10.49 7.00 20.62
CA ARG A 121 -9.88 6.59 21.89
C ARG A 121 -10.78 6.87 23.10
N ASP A 122 -11.39 8.05 23.13
CA ASP A 122 -12.06 8.60 24.31
C ASP A 122 -13.53 8.16 24.39
N GLN A 123 -14.09 7.62 23.30
CA GLN A 123 -15.44 7.07 23.30
C GLN A 123 -15.52 5.78 24.16
N PRO A 124 -16.28 5.75 25.27
CA PRO A 124 -16.23 4.65 26.23
C PRO A 124 -16.61 3.29 25.65
N VAL A 125 -17.57 3.28 24.72
CA VAL A 125 -18.04 2.05 24.08
C VAL A 125 -16.95 1.45 23.19
N PHE A 126 -16.22 2.29 22.45
CA PHE A 126 -15.15 1.85 21.55
C PHE A 126 -13.95 1.35 22.37
N ALA A 127 -13.58 2.09 23.42
CA ALA A 127 -12.51 1.68 24.33
C ALA A 127 -12.81 0.34 25.03
N LYS A 128 -14.06 0.13 25.47
CA LYS A 128 -14.49 -1.11 26.12
C LYS A 128 -14.47 -2.31 25.18
N MET A 129 -14.95 -2.13 23.95
CA MET A 129 -15.08 -3.24 22.98
C MET A 129 -13.81 -3.48 22.17
N GLY A 130 -12.93 -2.48 22.04
CA GLY A 130 -11.66 -2.60 21.31
C GLY A 130 -11.82 -2.90 19.82
N ASN A 131 -12.99 -2.61 19.24
CA ASN A 131 -13.36 -3.02 17.89
C ASN A 131 -13.30 -1.89 16.84
N VAL A 132 -12.88 -0.68 17.23
CA VAL A 132 -12.68 0.47 16.35
C VAL A 132 -11.22 0.87 16.37
N ARG A 133 -10.61 1.00 15.18
CA ARG A 133 -9.20 1.35 14.99
C ARG A 133 -9.07 2.52 14.04
N MET A 134 -8.26 3.50 14.40
CA MET A 134 -7.92 4.62 13.52
C MET A 134 -6.63 4.28 12.76
N VAL A 135 -6.63 4.47 11.45
CA VAL A 135 -5.44 4.31 10.60
C VAL A 135 -4.54 5.52 10.79
N VAL A 136 -3.65 5.46 11.78
CA VAL A 136 -2.77 6.58 12.18
C VAL A 136 -1.78 6.94 11.07
N ARG A 137 -1.25 5.94 10.36
CA ARG A 137 -0.41 6.14 9.18
C ARG A 137 -1.30 6.44 7.98
N ALA A 138 -1.81 7.67 7.93
CA ALA A 138 -2.62 8.16 6.83
C ALA A 138 -1.82 8.12 5.53
N ASN A 139 -2.47 7.63 4.47
CA ASN A 139 -2.00 7.75 3.09
C ASN A 139 -2.67 8.96 2.44
N LEU A 140 -2.03 9.54 1.43
CA LEU A 140 -2.71 10.47 0.52
C LEU A 140 -3.54 9.64 -0.46
N VAL A 141 -4.80 10.02 -0.68
CA VAL A 141 -5.73 9.21 -1.47
C VAL A 141 -6.28 10.02 -2.64
N THR A 142 -5.96 9.60 -3.84
CA THR A 142 -6.43 10.19 -5.10
C THR A 142 -7.61 9.38 -5.64
N TYR A 143 -8.79 9.99 -5.76
CA TYR A 143 -10.05 9.28 -6.11
C TYR A 143 -9.97 8.39 -7.37
N ARG A 144 -9.18 8.78 -8.38
CA ARG A 144 -8.98 8.03 -9.64
C ARG A 144 -7.68 7.22 -9.68
N GLY A 145 -6.89 7.28 -8.61
CA GLY A 145 -5.57 6.72 -8.54
C GLY A 145 -5.51 5.35 -7.87
N PRO A 146 -4.45 4.56 -8.11
CA PRO A 146 -4.12 3.34 -7.36
C PRO A 146 -4.10 3.55 -5.84
N THR A 147 -3.86 4.75 -5.34
CA THR A 147 -3.89 5.05 -3.89
C THR A 147 -5.22 4.73 -3.21
N MET A 148 -6.35 4.82 -3.91
CA MET A 148 -7.65 4.35 -3.38
C MET A 148 -7.65 2.84 -3.10
N VAL A 149 -7.08 2.06 -4.02
CA VAL A 149 -7.00 0.60 -3.89
C VAL A 149 -6.01 0.23 -2.80
N THR A 150 -4.83 0.87 -2.76
CA THR A 150 -3.83 0.59 -1.72
C THR A 150 -4.32 0.99 -0.33
N ASN A 151 -5.10 2.07 -0.20
CA ASN A 151 -5.74 2.43 1.05
C ASN A 151 -6.73 1.37 1.53
N THR A 152 -7.56 0.86 0.61
CA THR A 152 -8.51 -0.21 0.90
C THR A 152 -7.80 -1.49 1.36
N LEU A 153 -6.72 -1.88 0.66
CA LEU A 153 -5.89 -3.01 1.03
C LEU A 153 -5.16 -2.80 2.38
N HIS A 154 -4.70 -1.58 2.66
CA HIS A 154 -4.05 -1.25 3.93
C HIS A 154 -5.03 -1.42 5.10
N ALA A 155 -6.25 -0.89 4.99
CA ALA A 155 -7.28 -1.08 6.02
C ALA A 155 -7.68 -2.54 6.20
N ALA A 156 -7.85 -3.27 5.09
CA ALA A 156 -8.13 -4.71 5.13
C ALA A 156 -7.01 -5.49 5.83
N ALA A 157 -5.73 -5.14 5.60
CA ALA A 157 -4.60 -5.76 6.27
C ALA A 157 -4.59 -5.50 7.78
N ILE A 158 -4.94 -4.29 8.22
CA ILE A 158 -5.11 -3.97 9.64
C ILE A 158 -6.22 -4.83 10.25
N LEU A 159 -7.36 -4.95 9.57
CA LEU A 159 -8.50 -5.74 10.05
C LEU A 159 -8.22 -7.25 10.06
N LEU A 160 -7.43 -7.78 9.13
CA LEU A 160 -6.99 -9.17 9.18
C LEU A 160 -6.05 -9.44 10.35
N LYS A 161 -5.11 -8.51 10.61
CA LYS A 161 -4.08 -8.69 11.63
C LYS A 161 -4.61 -8.45 13.04
N GLU A 162 -5.44 -7.43 13.22
CA GLU A 162 -5.81 -6.91 14.54
C GLU A 162 -7.32 -6.99 14.80
N GLY A 163 -8.14 -7.14 13.76
CA GLY A 163 -9.61 -7.20 13.84
C GLY A 163 -10.16 -8.54 14.33
N GLY A 164 -9.32 -9.55 14.52
CA GLY A 164 -9.78 -10.89 14.91
C GLY A 164 -10.62 -11.54 13.82
N ASP A 165 -11.71 -12.20 14.21
CA ASP A 165 -12.56 -12.94 13.27
C ASP A 165 -13.75 -12.12 12.76
N TRP A 166 -13.82 -11.99 11.44
CA TRP A 166 -14.93 -11.40 10.69
C TRP A 166 -15.17 -12.18 9.39
N ASP A 167 -16.35 -12.00 8.78
CA ASP A 167 -16.80 -12.79 7.63
C ASP A 167 -16.81 -11.98 6.32
N TRP A 168 -17.24 -10.72 6.39
CA TRP A 168 -17.29 -9.82 5.24
C TRP A 168 -16.64 -8.48 5.52
N PHE A 169 -15.90 -7.98 4.54
CA PHE A 169 -15.31 -6.64 4.48
C PHE A 169 -16.18 -5.72 3.63
N ILE A 170 -16.47 -4.53 4.14
CA ILE A 170 -17.29 -3.51 3.48
C ILE A 170 -16.53 -2.20 3.48
N ASN A 171 -16.28 -1.62 2.30
CA ASN A 171 -15.69 -0.29 2.20
C ASN A 171 -16.79 0.77 2.11
N LEU A 172 -16.59 1.90 2.78
CA LEU A 172 -17.47 3.06 2.83
C LEU A 172 -16.65 4.35 2.84
N SER A 173 -17.25 5.44 2.38
CA SER A 173 -16.75 6.80 2.54
C SER A 173 -17.48 7.53 3.67
N ALA A 174 -16.97 8.71 4.02
CA ALA A 174 -17.64 9.66 4.91
C ALA A 174 -19.01 10.15 4.37
N SER A 175 -19.24 10.05 3.06
CA SER A 175 -20.51 10.45 2.43
C SER A 175 -21.59 9.36 2.50
N ASP A 176 -21.23 8.12 2.83
CA ASP A 176 -22.19 7.01 2.90
C ASP A 176 -22.96 6.99 4.22
N TYR A 177 -24.17 6.43 4.18
CA TYR A 177 -25.03 6.29 5.36
C TYR A 177 -25.89 5.03 5.28
N PRO A 178 -26.05 4.26 6.38
CA PRO A 178 -26.86 3.05 6.37
C PRO A 178 -28.34 3.37 6.19
N LEU A 179 -29.02 2.60 5.32
CA LEU A 179 -30.48 2.63 5.14
C LEU A 179 -31.22 1.57 5.95
N VAL A 180 -30.48 0.60 6.49
CA VAL A 180 -30.98 -0.49 7.32
C VAL A 180 -30.20 -0.53 8.63
N THR A 181 -30.83 -1.06 9.68
CA THR A 181 -30.13 -1.24 10.96
C THR A 181 -29.06 -2.32 10.86
N GLN A 182 -28.08 -2.30 11.76
CA GLN A 182 -27.07 -3.36 11.82
C GLN A 182 -27.69 -4.73 12.12
N ASP A 183 -28.70 -4.78 12.97
CA ASP A 183 -29.38 -6.03 13.31
C ASP A 183 -30.11 -6.63 12.10
N ASP A 184 -30.82 -5.82 11.32
CA ASP A 184 -31.51 -6.26 10.10
C ASP A 184 -30.52 -6.73 9.03
N LEU A 185 -29.39 -6.02 8.89
CA LEU A 185 -28.33 -6.40 7.96
C LEU A 185 -27.69 -7.74 8.37
N LEU A 186 -27.35 -7.91 9.65
CA LEU A 186 -26.77 -9.14 10.18
C LEU A 186 -27.74 -10.32 10.06
N HIS A 187 -29.03 -10.10 10.33
CA HIS A 187 -30.08 -11.09 10.14
C HIS A 187 -30.16 -11.53 8.67
N THR A 188 -30.20 -10.58 7.73
CA THR A 188 -30.27 -10.89 6.29
C THR A 188 -29.02 -11.62 5.81
N LEU A 189 -27.84 -11.21 6.25
CA LEU A 189 -26.59 -11.85 5.89
C LEU A 189 -26.41 -13.24 6.53
N SER A 190 -27.10 -13.53 7.64
CA SER A 190 -27.03 -14.85 8.28
C SER A 190 -27.55 -16.00 7.40
N THR A 191 -28.45 -15.72 6.46
CA THR A 191 -28.99 -16.72 5.53
C THR A 191 -28.13 -16.92 4.29
N ILE A 192 -27.08 -16.12 4.12
CA ILE A 192 -26.27 -16.07 2.91
C ILE A 192 -24.95 -16.85 3.15
N PRO A 193 -24.50 -17.67 2.18
CA PRO A 193 -23.19 -18.31 2.27
C PRO A 193 -22.04 -17.30 2.39
N ARG A 194 -21.25 -17.42 3.45
CA ARG A 194 -20.11 -16.53 3.80
C ARG A 194 -18.98 -16.47 2.77
N SER A 195 -18.93 -17.40 1.83
CA SER A 195 -17.93 -17.44 0.76
C SER A 195 -18.26 -16.53 -0.43
N LEU A 196 -19.44 -15.90 -0.44
CA LEU A 196 -19.87 -15.04 -1.54
C LEU A 196 -19.31 -13.62 -1.43
N ASN A 197 -19.00 -13.04 -2.58
CA ASN A 197 -18.63 -11.64 -2.74
C ASN A 197 -19.75 -10.91 -3.48
N PHE A 198 -20.03 -9.68 -3.08
CA PHE A 198 -21.01 -8.81 -3.70
C PHE A 198 -20.28 -7.66 -4.38
N ILE A 199 -20.19 -7.75 -5.71
CA ILE A 199 -19.50 -6.80 -6.56
C ILE A 199 -20.43 -6.50 -7.73
N GLU A 200 -20.81 -5.24 -7.89
CA GLU A 200 -21.50 -4.80 -9.09
C GLU A 200 -20.49 -4.71 -10.24
N HIS A 201 -20.72 -5.45 -11.32
CA HIS A 201 -19.84 -5.42 -12.48
C HIS A 201 -20.59 -5.58 -13.81
N THR A 202 -19.97 -5.09 -14.88
CA THR A 202 -20.33 -5.37 -16.27
C THR A 202 -19.09 -5.78 -17.07
N SER A 203 -19.27 -6.77 -17.95
CA SER A 203 -18.27 -7.16 -18.93
C SER A 203 -18.32 -6.36 -20.22
N ASP A 204 -19.32 -5.48 -20.38
CA ASP A 204 -19.41 -4.58 -21.52
C ASP A 204 -18.56 -3.34 -21.26
N ILE A 205 -17.30 -3.43 -21.70
CA ILE A 205 -16.30 -2.39 -21.47
C ILE A 205 -16.40 -1.30 -22.55
N GLY A 206 -16.85 -1.63 -23.76
CA GLY A 206 -17.03 -0.70 -24.89
C GLY A 206 -15.92 0.37 -24.98
N TRP A 207 -16.34 1.64 -25.00
CA TRP A 207 -15.44 2.80 -25.04
C TRP A 207 -14.54 2.95 -23.80
N LYS A 208 -14.92 2.38 -22.65
CA LYS A 208 -14.15 2.47 -21.38
C LYS A 208 -12.82 1.73 -21.49
N GLU A 209 -12.67 0.76 -22.39
CA GLU A 209 -11.39 0.07 -22.60
C GLU A 209 -10.30 1.08 -23.02
N TYR A 210 -10.62 1.93 -23.99
CA TYR A 210 -9.70 2.95 -24.49
C TYR A 210 -9.42 4.07 -23.49
N GLN A 211 -10.38 4.38 -22.60
CA GLN A 211 -10.27 5.46 -21.63
C GLN A 211 -9.76 5.04 -20.25
N ARG A 212 -9.84 3.74 -19.89
CA ARG A 212 -9.51 3.27 -18.54
C ARG A 212 -8.55 2.08 -18.50
N ALA A 213 -8.55 1.21 -19.52
CA ALA A 213 -7.63 0.07 -19.55
C ALA A 213 -6.30 0.45 -20.24
N LYS A 214 -6.37 1.08 -21.42
CA LYS A 214 -5.17 1.42 -22.21
C LYS A 214 -4.33 2.59 -21.69
N PRO A 215 -4.88 3.63 -21.04
CA PRO A 215 -4.05 4.71 -20.54
C PRO A 215 -3.16 4.27 -19.38
N VAL A 216 -2.02 4.92 -19.26
CA VAL A 216 -1.12 4.83 -18.11
C VAL A 216 -1.33 6.08 -17.26
N ILE A 217 -1.50 5.89 -15.95
CA ILE A 217 -1.74 6.97 -15.00
C ILE A 217 -0.60 7.05 -14.00
N ILE A 218 -0.21 8.27 -13.65
CA ILE A 218 0.74 8.55 -12.59
C ILE A 218 -0.05 9.18 -11.45
N ASP A 219 -0.10 8.45 -10.32
CA ASP A 219 -0.71 8.92 -9.08
C ASP A 219 0.31 9.69 -8.23
N PRO A 220 0.14 11.02 -8.07
CA PRO A 220 1.04 11.84 -7.26
C PRO A 220 1.01 11.46 -5.79
N GLY A 221 -0.11 10.89 -5.31
CA GLY A 221 -0.24 10.43 -3.91
C GLY A 221 0.70 9.29 -3.52
N LEU A 222 1.41 8.69 -4.49
CA LEU A 222 2.45 7.69 -4.22
C LEU A 222 3.81 8.31 -3.84
N TYR A 223 4.10 9.55 -4.25
CA TYR A 223 5.43 10.16 -4.06
C TYR A 223 5.41 11.63 -3.61
N SER A 224 4.24 12.27 -3.59
CA SER A 224 4.03 13.67 -3.18
C SER A 224 3.19 13.74 -1.90
N LEU A 225 3.44 14.78 -1.10
CA LEU A 225 2.59 15.14 0.05
C LEU A 225 1.51 16.16 -0.32
N GLN A 226 1.62 16.80 -1.49
CA GLN A 226 0.60 17.70 -2.02
C GLN A 226 -0.37 16.92 -2.88
N LYS A 227 -1.66 17.02 -2.56
CA LYS A 227 -2.72 16.36 -3.33
C LYS A 227 -2.88 17.04 -4.67
N SER A 228 -2.87 16.23 -5.72
CA SER A 228 -3.23 16.63 -7.08
C SER A 228 -3.92 15.47 -7.79
N ASP A 229 -4.68 15.77 -8.84
CA ASP A 229 -5.32 14.72 -9.65
C ASP A 229 -4.27 13.86 -10.37
N VAL A 230 -4.71 12.70 -10.86
CA VAL A 230 -3.84 11.78 -11.61
C VAL A 230 -3.34 12.43 -12.90
N PHE A 231 -2.05 12.24 -13.19
CA PHE A 231 -1.48 12.63 -14.47
C PHE A 231 -1.67 11.52 -15.49
N TRP A 232 -2.12 11.91 -16.68
CA TRP A 232 -2.28 10.99 -17.81
C TRP A 232 -1.01 11.02 -18.66
N VAL A 233 -0.46 9.83 -18.90
CA VAL A 233 0.68 9.66 -19.81
C VAL A 233 0.16 9.55 -21.24
N SER A 234 0.89 10.14 -22.20
CA SER A 234 0.54 10.09 -23.63
C SER A 234 0.53 8.67 -24.18
N GLU A 235 1.46 7.85 -23.71
CA GLU A 235 1.69 6.48 -24.10
C GLU A 235 0.57 5.56 -23.59
N LYS A 236 0.15 4.66 -24.46
CA LYS A 236 -0.89 3.67 -24.17
C LYS A 236 -0.27 2.29 -24.14
N ARG A 237 -0.77 1.47 -23.24
CA ARG A 237 -0.42 0.06 -23.11
C ARG A 237 -1.47 -0.83 -23.76
N SER A 238 -1.08 -2.08 -24.03
CA SER A 238 -2.01 -3.12 -24.44
C SER A 238 -2.91 -3.57 -23.28
N VAL A 239 -4.07 -4.11 -23.65
CA VAL A 239 -4.95 -4.79 -22.69
C VAL A 239 -4.35 -6.17 -22.38
N PRO A 240 -4.32 -6.59 -21.11
CA PRO A 240 -3.75 -7.86 -20.71
C PRO A 240 -4.58 -9.01 -21.30
N THR A 241 -3.88 -10.04 -21.77
CA THR A 241 -4.49 -11.25 -22.36
C THR A 241 -4.66 -12.38 -21.35
N ALA A 242 -3.97 -12.31 -20.21
CA ALA A 242 -3.99 -13.33 -19.17
C ALA A 242 -5.28 -13.32 -18.32
N TYR A 243 -6.03 -12.22 -18.33
CA TYR A 243 -7.27 -12.06 -17.57
C TYR A 243 -8.22 -11.10 -18.26
N LYS A 244 -9.52 -11.25 -17.98
CA LYS A 244 -10.56 -10.37 -18.52
C LYS A 244 -10.80 -9.19 -17.58
N LEU A 245 -10.86 -7.99 -18.14
CA LEU A 245 -11.22 -6.79 -17.40
C LEU A 245 -12.74 -6.69 -17.27
N PHE A 246 -13.18 -6.16 -16.13
CA PHE A 246 -14.57 -5.80 -15.87
C PHE A 246 -14.59 -4.36 -15.35
N THR A 247 -15.73 -3.68 -15.50
CA THR A 247 -15.95 -2.36 -14.91
C THR A 247 -17.14 -2.43 -13.98
N GLY A 248 -17.11 -1.67 -12.89
CA GLY A 248 -18.09 -1.81 -11.82
C GLY A 248 -18.04 -0.68 -10.81
N SER A 249 -18.80 -0.88 -9.73
CA SER A 249 -18.79 0.03 -8.58
C SER A 249 -17.49 -0.12 -7.78
N ALA A 250 -17.09 0.96 -7.11
CA ALA A 250 -16.01 0.91 -6.12
C ALA A 250 -16.49 0.36 -4.76
N TRP A 251 -17.81 0.33 -4.55
CA TRP A 251 -18.44 -0.17 -3.33
C TRP A 251 -18.67 -1.68 -3.43
N MET A 252 -18.23 -2.41 -2.40
CA MET A 252 -18.25 -3.87 -2.42
C MET A 252 -18.41 -4.47 -1.02
N ILE A 253 -18.93 -5.69 -0.98
CA ILE A 253 -18.92 -6.56 0.20
C ILE A 253 -18.11 -7.79 -0.17
N LEU A 254 -16.92 -7.93 0.41
CA LEU A 254 -15.97 -8.98 0.08
C LEU A 254 -15.87 -10.00 1.21
N SER A 255 -15.93 -11.28 0.88
CA SER A 255 -15.69 -12.35 1.84
C SER A 255 -14.24 -12.31 2.36
N ARG A 256 -14.04 -12.67 3.63
CA ARG A 256 -12.70 -12.75 4.22
C ARG A 256 -11.73 -13.65 3.43
N PRO A 257 -12.11 -14.83 2.91
CA PRO A 257 -11.22 -15.64 2.08
C PRO A 257 -10.75 -14.92 0.81
N PHE A 258 -11.59 -14.07 0.22
CA PHE A 258 -11.21 -13.28 -0.94
C PHE A 258 -10.23 -12.15 -0.57
N ILE A 259 -10.44 -11.48 0.56
CA ILE A 259 -9.49 -10.49 1.10
C ILE A 259 -8.15 -11.14 1.45
N ASP A 260 -8.16 -12.33 2.07
CA ASP A 260 -6.96 -13.13 2.33
C ASP A 260 -6.21 -13.42 1.01
N PHE A 261 -6.92 -13.82 -0.04
CA PHE A 261 -6.32 -14.01 -1.36
C PHE A 261 -5.71 -12.72 -1.93
N CYS A 262 -6.40 -11.59 -1.85
CA CYS A 262 -5.91 -10.31 -2.36
C CYS A 262 -4.64 -9.83 -1.65
N LEU A 263 -4.52 -10.06 -0.34
CA LEU A 263 -3.39 -9.58 0.46
C LEU A 263 -2.22 -10.57 0.50
N TRP A 264 -2.49 -11.85 0.70
CA TRP A 264 -1.45 -12.85 0.81
C TRP A 264 -1.00 -13.39 -0.54
N GLY A 265 -1.93 -13.56 -1.48
CA GLY A 265 -1.67 -14.02 -2.85
C GLY A 265 -1.02 -15.40 -2.90
N TRP A 266 -1.83 -16.45 -3.00
CA TRP A 266 -1.32 -17.82 -3.24
C TRP A 266 -0.73 -18.01 -4.64
N ASP A 267 -1.01 -17.05 -5.53
CA ASP A 267 -0.43 -16.91 -6.85
C ASP A 267 0.00 -15.44 -7.09
N ASN A 268 0.51 -15.18 -8.29
CA ASN A 268 0.98 -13.85 -8.65
C ASN A 268 -0.13 -12.92 -9.19
N LEU A 269 -1.39 -13.38 -9.33
CA LEU A 269 -2.42 -12.60 -9.99
C LEU A 269 -2.74 -11.28 -9.27
N PRO A 270 -2.97 -11.22 -7.94
CA PRO A 270 -3.22 -9.95 -7.25
C PRO A 270 -2.07 -8.95 -7.44
N ARG A 271 -0.83 -9.43 -7.39
CA ARG A 271 0.38 -8.60 -7.56
C ARG A 271 0.49 -8.08 -8.99
N VAL A 272 0.26 -8.94 -9.99
CA VAL A 272 0.27 -8.58 -11.41
C VAL A 272 -0.82 -7.55 -11.72
N VAL A 273 -2.03 -7.73 -11.19
CA VAL A 273 -3.15 -6.80 -11.39
C VAL A 273 -2.87 -5.47 -10.70
N LEU A 274 -2.35 -5.47 -9.47
CA LEU A 274 -1.98 -4.23 -8.78
C LEU A 274 -0.88 -3.47 -9.54
N MET A 275 0.16 -4.17 -10.00
CA MET A 275 1.20 -3.57 -10.84
C MET A 275 0.64 -3.03 -12.15
N TYR A 276 -0.32 -3.72 -12.76
CA TYR A 276 -1.00 -3.21 -13.95
C TYR A 276 -1.65 -1.86 -13.65
N TYR A 277 -2.36 -1.68 -12.54
CA TYR A 277 -3.00 -0.39 -12.23
C TYR A 277 -2.07 0.67 -11.60
N ALA A 278 -0.92 0.26 -11.06
CA ALA A 278 0.02 1.16 -10.38
C ALA A 278 1.23 1.59 -11.23
N LYS A 279 1.45 0.98 -12.41
CA LYS A 279 2.63 1.30 -13.23
C LYS A 279 2.63 2.77 -13.67
N GLN A 280 3.54 3.51 -13.05
CA GLN A 280 4.17 4.71 -13.59
C GLN A 280 5.31 4.23 -14.49
N GLN A 281 5.42 4.77 -15.70
CA GLN A 281 6.56 4.49 -16.59
C GLN A 281 7.62 5.55 -16.40
#